data_AF-A0A2G6KYD4-F1
#
_entry.id   AF-A0A2G6KYD4-F1
#
_cell.length_a   1.000
_cell.length_b   1.000
_cell.length_c   1.000
_cell.angle_alpha   90.00
_cell.angle_beta   90.00
_cell.angle_gamma   90.00
#
_symmetry.space_group_name_H-M   'P 1'
#
loop_
_entity.id
_entity.type
_entity.pdbx_description
1 polymer ?
#
loop_
_entity_poly.entity_id
_entity_poly.type
_entity_poly.pdbx_seq_one_letter_code
_entity_poly.pdbx_strand_id
1 'polypeptide(L)'
;MFEDDDIDKYSFEEIPLDRDCLLMSEIYIKEFDEALQKMLRREECNPYEVGYVSPVAIRKINSNSLDLSWYPNTFTRFHEVSISLPRDVFKACIGCWQYDIKPYIFVDHDWLEHLHLREYSVFALIDAIGVKEALRDNALTKDKLIELREKIDRLAEIESDISFISFADSLILKTNWDVGYFHKGIKCSYKPEKILLVIKELDRIYKEVLDLSIYAVLTQGSNEYYGEPLLHISKNLNHICLNSLGVPFAELLAIESAAKSAIKSDVHPPMQLYLDEQFYHSMQFKYEFKKNDKANNSYSAIMKSSEPSYFYSSCDVLIENIDDRESEH
;
A
#
# COMPACT_ATOMS: atom_id res chain seq x y z
N MET A 1 4.76 18.65 33.14
CA MET A 1 4.92 18.12 31.77
C MET A 1 3.74 18.63 30.96
N PHE A 2 4.00 19.55 30.02
CA PHE A 2 3.00 20.35 29.30
C PHE A 2 2.03 21.08 30.24
N GLU A 3 2.47 21.99 31.10
CA GLU A 3 1.60 22.61 32.12
C GLU A 3 0.94 23.92 31.70
N ASP A 4 1.34 24.46 30.55
CA ASP A 4 0.81 25.73 30.05
C ASP A 4 -0.62 25.57 29.48
N ASP A 5 -1.48 26.56 29.76
CA ASP A 5 -2.88 26.59 29.34
C ASP A 5 -3.05 26.78 27.83
N ASP A 6 -2.02 27.31 27.15
CA ASP A 6 -1.99 27.49 25.70
C ASP A 6 -1.65 26.19 24.93
N ILE A 7 -1.36 25.09 25.66
CA ILE A 7 -1.08 23.77 25.09
C ILE A 7 -2.37 22.93 25.09
N ASP A 8 -2.83 22.58 23.89
CA ASP A 8 -3.97 21.69 23.70
C ASP A 8 -3.56 20.26 24.06
N LYS A 9 -4.25 19.64 25.01
CA LYS A 9 -4.05 18.23 25.39
C LYS A 9 -5.25 17.43 24.94
N TYR A 10 -5.00 16.43 24.12
CA TYR A 10 -6.04 15.53 23.64
C TYR A 10 -5.96 14.22 24.39
N SER A 11 -7.07 13.80 25.00
CA SER A 11 -7.21 12.41 25.41
C SER A 11 -7.29 11.49 24.19
N PHE A 12 -7.11 10.19 24.37
CA PHE A 12 -7.14 9.21 23.27
C PHE A 12 -8.43 9.30 22.44
N GLU A 13 -9.57 9.53 23.10
CA GLU A 13 -10.89 9.67 22.48
C GLU A 13 -11.13 11.02 21.80
N GLU A 14 -10.30 12.01 22.09
CA GLU A 14 -10.50 13.41 21.64
C GLU A 14 -9.47 13.84 20.59
N ILE A 15 -8.61 12.91 20.13
CA ILE A 15 -7.65 13.19 19.08
C ILE A 15 -8.40 13.64 17.82
N PRO A 16 -8.00 14.75 17.17
CA PRO A 16 -8.71 15.25 16.00
C PRO A 16 -8.73 14.25 14.84
N LEU A 17 -9.93 14.00 14.31
CA LEU A 17 -10.15 13.18 13.12
C LEU A 17 -9.92 13.98 11.83
N ASP A 18 -9.49 13.28 10.77
CA ASP A 18 -9.31 13.80 9.41
C ASP A 18 -8.46 15.07 9.32
N ARG A 19 -7.43 15.12 10.17
CA ARG A 19 -6.42 16.19 10.20
C ARG A 19 -5.03 15.62 10.23
N ASP A 20 -4.10 16.37 9.64
CA ASP A 20 -2.68 16.09 9.72
C ASP A 20 -2.21 16.11 11.17
N CYS A 21 -1.66 14.98 11.61
CA CYS A 21 -1.02 14.78 12.89
C CYS A 21 0.38 14.20 12.67
N LEU A 22 1.20 14.21 13.72
CA LEU A 22 2.58 13.75 13.67
C LEU A 22 2.81 12.71 14.76
N LEU A 23 3.23 11.50 14.40
CA LEU A 23 3.71 10.53 15.39
C LEU A 23 5.15 10.86 15.79
N MET A 24 5.44 10.81 17.07
CA MET A 24 6.79 10.99 17.62
C MET A 24 7.07 9.97 18.73
N SER A 25 8.32 9.55 18.86
CA SER A 25 8.73 8.66 19.95
C SER A 25 8.62 9.35 21.31
N GLU A 26 8.14 8.64 22.32
CA GLU A 26 8.01 9.13 23.70
C GLU A 26 9.34 9.58 24.33
N ILE A 27 10.47 9.09 23.80
CA ILE A 27 11.81 9.49 24.28
C ILE A 27 12.05 10.99 24.12
N TYR A 28 11.36 11.63 23.18
CA TYR A 28 11.48 13.06 22.88
C TYR A 28 10.49 13.94 23.65
N ILE A 29 9.58 13.37 24.46
CA ILE A 29 8.53 14.14 25.17
C ILE A 29 9.13 15.30 25.98
N LYS A 30 10.19 15.04 26.75
CA LYS A 30 10.79 16.04 27.64
C LYS A 30 11.45 17.17 26.86
N GLU A 31 12.25 16.81 25.84
CA GLU A 31 12.93 17.77 24.98
C GLU A 31 11.91 18.63 24.22
N PHE A 32 10.82 18.02 23.76
CA PHE A 32 9.73 18.71 23.07
C PHE A 32 8.99 19.67 24.01
N ASP A 33 8.65 19.23 25.23
CA ASP A 33 8.01 20.10 26.25
C ASP A 33 8.91 21.30 26.56
N GLU A 34 10.21 21.08 26.78
CA GLU A 34 11.16 22.17 27.02
C GLU A 34 11.26 23.15 25.84
N ALA A 35 11.27 22.64 24.60
CA ALA A 35 11.32 23.47 23.40
C ALA A 35 10.03 24.28 23.20
N LEU A 36 8.87 23.65 23.40
CA LEU A 36 7.56 24.28 23.32
C LEU A 36 7.42 25.38 24.39
N GLN A 37 7.82 25.11 25.63
CA GLN A 37 7.80 26.09 26.72
C GLN A 37 8.68 27.32 26.43
N LYS A 38 9.86 27.12 25.84
CA LYS A 38 10.72 28.23 25.40
C LYS A 38 10.05 29.05 24.28
N MET A 39 9.43 28.38 23.32
CA MET A 39 8.71 29.03 22.22
C MET A 39 7.53 29.88 22.74
N LEU A 40 6.76 29.38 23.71
CA LEU A 40 5.67 30.13 24.37
C LEU A 40 6.19 31.39 25.09
N ARG A 41 7.38 31.30 25.70
CA ARG A 41 8.08 32.45 26.31
C ARG A 41 8.74 33.39 25.30
N ARG A 42 8.62 33.11 23.99
CA ARG A 42 9.25 33.84 22.89
C ARG A 42 10.77 33.82 22.95
N GLU A 43 11.34 32.77 23.52
CA GLU A 43 12.77 32.50 23.48
C GLU A 43 13.13 31.84 22.14
N GLU A 44 14.40 31.97 21.72
CA GLU A 44 14.90 31.36 20.49
C GLU A 44 14.98 29.83 20.65
N CYS A 45 13.93 29.14 20.19
CA CYS A 45 13.83 27.69 20.17
C CYS A 45 12.82 27.24 19.11
N ASN A 46 12.99 26.01 18.61
CA ASN A 46 12.15 25.46 17.57
C ASN A 46 11.74 24.00 17.93
N PRO A 47 10.50 23.75 18.38
CA PRO A 47 10.04 22.39 18.68
C PRO A 47 9.97 21.48 17.44
N TYR A 48 9.94 22.05 16.22
CA TYR A 48 9.97 21.28 14.98
C TYR A 48 11.32 20.59 14.71
N GLU A 49 12.38 20.99 15.41
CA GLU A 49 13.72 20.38 15.31
C GLU A 49 13.94 19.24 16.32
N VAL A 50 12.96 18.98 17.20
CA VAL A 50 13.05 17.92 18.20
C VAL A 50 12.63 16.58 17.60
N GLY A 51 13.54 15.62 17.61
CA GLY A 51 13.29 14.24 17.19
C GLY A 51 12.93 14.10 15.71
N TYR A 52 12.35 12.96 15.36
CA TYR A 52 11.79 12.69 14.03
C TYR A 52 10.29 12.45 14.13
N VAL A 53 9.59 12.75 13.03
CA VAL A 53 8.13 12.64 12.96
C VAL A 53 7.70 11.71 11.84
N SER A 54 6.56 11.03 12.04
CA SER A 54 5.87 10.29 10.98
C SER A 54 4.51 10.93 10.71
N PRO A 55 4.28 11.50 9.52
CA PRO A 55 3.00 12.14 9.21
C PRO A 55 1.87 11.13 9.14
N VAL A 56 0.77 11.43 9.83
CA VAL A 56 -0.44 10.58 9.86
C VAL A 56 -1.71 11.42 9.82
N ALA A 57 -2.82 10.80 9.44
CA ALA A 57 -4.16 11.32 9.67
C ALA A 57 -5.00 10.25 10.40
N ILE A 58 -5.71 10.65 11.46
CA ILE A 58 -6.57 9.74 12.21
C ILE A 58 -7.89 9.62 11.47
N ARG A 59 -8.24 8.40 11.05
CA ARG A 59 -9.48 8.11 10.32
C ARG A 59 -10.60 7.68 11.24
N LYS A 60 -10.25 6.93 12.29
CA LYS A 60 -11.24 6.39 13.23
C LYS A 60 -10.63 6.15 14.60
N ILE A 61 -11.42 6.43 15.62
CA ILE A 61 -11.12 6.07 17.01
C ILE A 61 -11.98 4.86 17.38
N ASN A 62 -11.32 3.74 17.71
CA ASN A 62 -11.95 2.55 18.25
C ASN A 62 -11.70 2.49 19.77
N SER A 63 -12.33 1.55 20.48
CA SER A 63 -12.18 1.45 21.94
C SER A 63 -10.74 1.15 22.40
N ASN A 64 -9.99 0.40 21.57
CA ASN A 64 -8.66 -0.12 21.90
C ASN A 64 -7.57 0.28 20.88
N SER A 65 -7.91 1.05 19.85
CA SER A 65 -6.96 1.44 18.80
C SER A 65 -7.43 2.66 18.02
N LEU A 66 -6.49 3.30 17.30
CA LEU A 66 -6.78 4.29 16.27
C LEU A 66 -6.49 3.70 14.90
N ASP A 67 -7.38 3.92 13.93
CA ASP A 67 -7.10 3.62 12.53
C ASP A 67 -6.49 4.88 11.90
N LEU A 68 -5.29 4.75 11.35
CA LEU A 68 -4.49 5.85 10.83
C LEU A 68 -4.20 5.65 9.34
N SER A 69 -4.29 6.73 8.57
CA SER A 69 -3.56 6.85 7.30
C SER A 69 -2.16 7.34 7.60
N TRP A 70 -1.15 6.51 7.36
CA TRP A 70 0.26 6.87 7.49
C TRP A 70 0.86 7.19 6.13
N TYR A 71 1.71 8.22 6.10
CA TYR A 71 2.32 8.72 4.89
C TYR A 71 3.84 8.50 4.93
N PRO A 72 4.33 7.26 4.67
CA PRO A 72 5.74 6.93 4.72
C PRO A 72 6.60 7.73 3.74
N ASN A 73 6.01 8.17 2.63
CA ASN A 73 6.68 8.94 1.60
C ASN A 73 5.68 9.92 1.01
N THR A 74 5.95 11.21 1.16
CA THR A 74 5.23 12.31 0.51
C THR A 74 6.15 13.17 -0.35
N PHE A 75 7.46 12.93 -0.27
CA PHE A 75 8.49 13.74 -0.93
C PHE A 75 8.68 13.32 -2.39
N THR A 76 8.82 12.02 -2.65
CA THR A 76 9.05 11.51 -4.01
C THR A 76 7.77 11.03 -4.69
N ARG A 77 6.79 10.59 -3.90
CA ARG A 77 5.48 10.13 -4.33
C ARG A 77 4.50 10.31 -3.17
N PHE A 78 3.21 10.29 -3.44
CA PHE A 78 2.19 10.33 -2.39
C PHE A 78 1.82 8.90 -2.01
N HIS A 79 2.48 8.34 -1.01
CA HIS A 79 2.27 6.97 -0.56
C HIS A 79 1.50 6.98 0.76
N GLU A 80 0.28 6.43 0.73
CA GLU A 80 -0.54 6.22 1.91
C GLU A 80 -0.60 4.73 2.27
N VAL A 81 -0.49 4.42 3.55
CA VAL A 81 -0.62 3.07 4.13
C VAL A 81 -1.57 3.13 5.32
N SER A 82 -2.53 2.21 5.36
CA SER A 82 -3.43 2.08 6.51
C SER A 82 -2.73 1.31 7.64
N ILE A 83 -2.66 1.91 8.84
CA ILE A 83 -2.08 1.29 10.04
C ILE A 83 -3.01 1.43 11.24
N SER A 84 -2.82 0.59 12.26
CA SER A 84 -3.55 0.70 13.53
C SER A 84 -2.59 1.04 14.66
N LEU A 85 -2.91 2.05 15.46
CA LEU A 85 -2.17 2.41 16.68
C LEU A 85 -2.90 1.85 17.90
N PRO A 86 -2.35 0.82 18.58
CA PRO A 86 -2.93 0.30 19.80
C PRO A 86 -2.98 1.34 20.93
N ARG A 87 -4.00 1.25 21.79
CA ARG A 87 -4.17 2.20 22.90
C ARG A 87 -3.07 2.13 23.94
N ASP A 88 -2.48 0.96 24.15
CA ASP A 88 -1.42 0.72 25.14
C ASP A 88 -0.07 1.33 24.75
N VAL A 89 0.17 1.56 23.46
CA VAL A 89 1.39 2.24 22.99
C VAL A 89 1.24 3.76 22.91
N PHE A 90 0.02 4.30 23.06
CA PHE A 90 -0.23 5.74 23.12
C PHE A 90 0.23 6.32 24.46
N LYS A 91 0.95 7.46 24.42
CA LYS A 91 1.52 8.09 25.62
C LYS A 91 0.95 9.48 25.88
N ALA A 92 0.85 10.31 24.85
CA ALA A 92 0.25 11.64 24.94
C ALA A 92 -0.13 12.16 23.56
N CYS A 93 -1.08 13.10 23.48
CA CYS A 93 -1.29 13.91 22.30
C CYS A 93 -1.37 15.38 22.67
N ILE A 94 -0.52 16.20 22.05
CA ILE A 94 -0.42 17.63 22.32
C ILE A 94 -0.42 18.44 21.04
N GLY A 95 -1.10 19.57 21.05
CA GLY A 95 -1.06 20.57 19.98
C GLY A 95 -0.91 21.96 20.57
N CYS A 96 -0.73 22.96 19.72
CA CYS A 96 -0.79 24.35 20.14
C CYS A 96 -1.29 25.20 18.96
N TRP A 97 -2.59 25.49 18.95
CA TRP A 97 -3.23 26.23 17.87
C TRP A 97 -2.66 27.65 17.67
N GLN A 98 -2.18 28.30 18.74
CA GLN A 98 -1.63 29.66 18.68
C GLN A 98 -0.38 29.77 17.80
N TYR A 99 0.37 28.68 17.69
CA TYR A 99 1.62 28.59 16.94
C TYR A 99 1.52 27.64 15.75
N ASP A 100 0.30 27.24 15.36
CA ASP A 100 0.05 26.27 14.28
C ASP A 100 0.82 24.94 14.47
N ILE A 101 1.01 24.54 15.73
CA ILE A 101 1.55 23.22 16.05
C ILE A 101 0.44 22.21 15.87
N LYS A 102 0.54 21.46 14.77
CA LYS A 102 -0.28 20.27 14.49
C LYS A 102 -0.22 19.30 15.67
N PRO A 103 -1.26 18.48 15.91
CA PRO A 103 -1.22 17.51 17.01
C PRO A 103 -0.05 16.52 16.86
N TYR A 104 0.84 16.50 17.85
CA TYR A 104 1.89 15.50 18.03
C TYR A 104 1.36 14.38 18.91
N ILE A 105 1.36 13.17 18.39
CA ILE A 105 0.99 11.95 19.08
C ILE A 105 2.28 11.24 19.51
N PHE A 106 2.55 11.28 20.80
CA PHE A 106 3.67 10.55 21.39
C PHE A 106 3.29 9.10 21.60
N VAL A 107 4.14 8.21 21.11
CA VAL A 107 3.94 6.77 21.13
C VAL A 107 5.18 6.06 21.66
N ASP A 108 5.00 4.81 22.06
CA ASP A 108 6.09 3.91 22.42
C ASP A 108 7.19 3.88 21.33
N HIS A 109 8.45 3.96 21.78
CA HIS A 109 9.59 4.05 20.87
C HIS A 109 9.76 2.81 20.00
N ASP A 110 9.65 1.63 20.61
CA ASP A 110 9.86 0.37 19.93
C ASP A 110 8.76 0.18 18.89
N TRP A 111 7.50 0.48 19.23
CA TRP A 111 6.40 0.43 18.27
C TRP A 111 6.65 1.33 17.06
N LEU A 112 7.08 2.58 17.28
CA LEU A 112 7.36 3.51 16.17
C LEU A 112 8.54 3.05 15.32
N GLU A 113 9.60 2.52 15.93
CA GLU A 113 10.73 1.99 15.18
C GLU A 113 10.32 0.78 14.33
N HIS A 114 9.51 -0.14 14.87
CA HIS A 114 8.99 -1.28 14.14
C HIS A 114 8.10 -0.87 12.97
N LEU A 115 7.35 0.24 13.07
CA LEU A 115 6.55 0.76 11.96
C LEU A 115 7.41 1.07 10.71
N HIS A 116 8.61 1.63 10.91
CA HIS A 116 9.55 1.96 9.82
C HIS A 116 10.38 0.76 9.33
N LEU A 117 10.51 -0.28 10.17
CA LEU A 117 11.20 -1.53 9.83
C LEU A 117 10.29 -2.60 9.23
N ARG A 118 8.98 -2.32 9.18
CA ARG A 118 7.98 -3.24 8.67
C ARG A 118 8.14 -3.43 7.17
N GLU A 119 8.11 -4.70 6.77
CA GLU A 119 7.95 -5.09 5.37
C GLU A 119 6.48 -4.99 4.97
N TYR A 120 6.27 -4.50 3.77
CA TYR A 120 4.96 -4.44 3.12
C TYR A 120 5.03 -5.23 1.82
N SER A 121 3.87 -5.49 1.23
CA SER A 121 3.79 -6.23 -0.03
C SER A 121 2.82 -5.58 -0.99
N VAL A 122 3.14 -5.71 -2.27
CA VAL A 122 2.22 -5.49 -3.38
C VAL A 122 1.74 -6.86 -3.87
N PHE A 123 0.45 -6.95 -4.18
CA PHE A 123 -0.16 -8.15 -4.72
C PHE A 123 -0.89 -7.84 -6.02
N ALA A 124 -0.83 -8.77 -6.97
CA ALA A 124 -1.69 -8.77 -8.14
C ALA A 124 -2.38 -10.13 -8.30
N LEU A 125 -3.71 -10.13 -8.44
CA LEU A 125 -4.48 -11.27 -8.92
C LEU A 125 -4.71 -11.10 -10.41
N ILE A 126 -4.26 -12.05 -11.20
CA ILE A 126 -4.37 -12.06 -12.66
C ILE A 126 -5.25 -13.22 -13.05
N ASP A 127 -6.15 -13.01 -14.00
CA ASP A 127 -7.06 -14.06 -14.46
C ASP A 127 -7.32 -13.92 -15.96
N ALA A 128 -7.50 -15.07 -16.62
CA ALA A 128 -7.65 -15.14 -18.06
C ALA A 128 -9.12 -15.01 -18.48
N ILE A 129 -9.35 -14.22 -19.53
CA ILE A 129 -10.68 -13.95 -20.07
C ILE A 129 -11.02 -15.01 -21.11
N GLY A 130 -12.24 -15.55 -21.07
CA GLY A 130 -12.74 -16.45 -22.11
C GLY A 130 -12.28 -17.91 -21.99
N VAL A 131 -11.71 -18.30 -20.83
CA VAL A 131 -11.21 -19.68 -20.60
C VAL A 131 -12.32 -20.72 -20.75
N LYS A 132 -13.55 -20.42 -20.32
CA LYS A 132 -14.69 -21.34 -20.42
C LYS A 132 -15.03 -21.67 -21.87
N GLU A 133 -15.03 -20.66 -22.73
CA GLU A 133 -15.25 -20.79 -24.17
C GLU A 133 -14.09 -21.56 -24.81
N ALA A 134 -12.84 -21.19 -24.49
CA ALA A 134 -11.65 -21.89 -25.00
C ALA A 134 -11.59 -23.37 -24.61
N LEU A 135 -12.06 -23.73 -23.40
CA LEU A 135 -12.21 -25.12 -22.97
C LEU A 135 -13.29 -25.86 -23.77
N ARG A 136 -14.44 -25.22 -24.01
CA ARG A 136 -15.54 -25.80 -24.81
C ARG A 136 -15.10 -26.09 -26.24
N ASP A 137 -14.30 -25.19 -26.82
CA ASP A 137 -13.82 -25.28 -28.20
C ASP A 137 -12.54 -26.15 -28.34
N ASN A 138 -12.07 -26.76 -27.24
CA ASN A 138 -10.82 -27.53 -27.18
C ASN A 138 -9.58 -26.75 -27.67
N ALA A 139 -9.59 -25.42 -27.51
CA ALA A 139 -8.50 -24.55 -27.94
C ALA A 139 -7.27 -24.60 -26.99
N LEU A 140 -7.48 -25.05 -25.75
CA LEU A 140 -6.45 -25.20 -24.71
C LEU A 140 -5.84 -26.59 -24.73
N THR A 141 -4.86 -26.79 -25.62
CA THR A 141 -4.12 -28.06 -25.72
C THR A 141 -3.08 -28.19 -24.61
N LYS A 142 -2.72 -29.43 -24.27
CA LYS A 142 -1.64 -29.72 -23.31
C LYS A 142 -0.33 -29.00 -23.66
N ASP A 143 0.03 -28.99 -24.93
CA ASP A 143 1.28 -28.38 -25.41
C ASP A 143 1.27 -26.85 -25.20
N LYS A 144 0.14 -26.19 -25.48
CA LYS A 144 -0.03 -24.76 -25.18
C LYS A 144 0.08 -24.45 -23.69
N LEU A 145 -0.50 -25.29 -22.84
CA LEU A 145 -0.42 -25.10 -21.38
C LEU A 145 1.01 -25.31 -20.85
N ILE A 146 1.77 -26.24 -21.43
CA ILE A 146 3.19 -26.44 -21.11
C ILE A 146 4.01 -25.22 -21.58
N GLU A 147 3.78 -24.75 -22.81
CA GLU A 147 4.46 -23.58 -23.35
C GLU A 147 4.17 -22.32 -22.52
N LEU A 148 2.92 -22.12 -22.10
CA LEU A 148 2.52 -21.02 -21.23
C LEU A 148 3.31 -21.05 -19.93
N ARG A 149 3.36 -22.21 -19.26
CA ARG A 149 4.11 -22.39 -18.02
C ARG A 149 5.58 -22.05 -18.23
N GLU A 150 6.21 -22.58 -19.28
CA GLU A 150 7.63 -22.30 -19.56
C GLU A 150 7.91 -20.83 -19.86
N LYS A 151 7.00 -20.11 -20.52
CA LYS A 151 7.13 -18.65 -20.73
C LYS A 151 7.00 -17.89 -19.41
N ILE A 152 6.07 -18.29 -18.54
CA ILE A 152 5.92 -17.69 -17.20
C ILE A 152 7.15 -17.98 -16.33
N ASP A 153 7.68 -19.20 -16.36
CA ASP A 153 8.89 -19.58 -15.62
C ASP A 153 10.08 -18.68 -16.03
N ARG A 154 10.26 -18.45 -17.34
CA ARG A 154 11.30 -17.53 -17.86
C ARG A 154 11.10 -16.09 -17.39
N LEU A 155 9.86 -15.61 -17.33
CA LEU A 155 9.57 -14.27 -16.81
C LEU A 155 9.89 -14.18 -15.30
N ALA A 156 9.53 -15.22 -14.54
CA ALA A 156 9.81 -15.30 -13.11
C ALA A 156 11.32 -15.39 -12.81
N GLU A 157 12.11 -16.03 -13.67
CA GLU A 157 13.58 -16.04 -13.58
C GLU A 157 14.19 -14.65 -13.77
N ILE A 158 13.63 -13.83 -14.66
CA ILE A 158 14.06 -12.45 -14.88
C ILE A 158 13.65 -11.57 -13.70
N GLU A 159 12.42 -11.73 -13.22
CA GLU A 159 11.81 -10.91 -12.17
C GLU A 159 11.93 -11.54 -10.78
N SER A 160 13.17 -11.77 -10.34
CA SER A 160 13.49 -12.53 -9.11
C SER A 160 12.97 -11.94 -7.79
N ASP A 161 12.58 -10.67 -7.78
CA ASP A 161 11.96 -9.93 -6.65
C ASP A 161 10.42 -10.04 -6.64
N ILE A 162 9.85 -10.76 -7.61
CA ILE A 162 8.42 -11.01 -7.75
C ILE A 162 8.20 -12.52 -7.69
N SER A 163 7.34 -12.96 -6.78
CA SER A 163 6.87 -14.34 -6.72
C SER A 163 5.65 -14.53 -7.61
N PHE A 164 5.68 -15.62 -8.37
CA PHE A 164 4.60 -16.04 -9.27
C PHE A 164 3.98 -17.32 -8.71
N ILE A 165 2.68 -17.31 -8.46
CA ILE A 165 1.93 -18.52 -8.10
C ILE A 165 0.76 -18.71 -9.07
N SER A 166 0.80 -19.77 -9.86
CA SER A 166 -0.29 -20.14 -10.76
C SER A 166 -1.33 -21.02 -10.06
N PHE A 167 -2.60 -20.68 -10.24
CA PHE A 167 -3.77 -21.46 -9.82
C PHE A 167 -4.65 -21.70 -11.05
N ALA A 168 -4.49 -22.85 -11.70
CA ALA A 168 -5.17 -23.15 -12.96
C ALA A 168 -4.95 -22.04 -14.01
N ASP A 169 -5.98 -21.26 -14.34
CA ASP A 169 -5.97 -20.15 -15.29
C ASP A 169 -5.64 -18.78 -14.68
N SER A 170 -5.57 -18.68 -13.35
CA SER A 170 -5.23 -17.45 -12.63
C SER A 170 -3.77 -17.46 -12.14
N LEU A 171 -3.20 -16.27 -11.93
CA LEU A 171 -1.91 -16.08 -11.24
C LEU A 171 -2.05 -15.11 -10.08
N ILE A 172 -1.22 -15.32 -9.07
CA ILE A 172 -0.96 -14.37 -8.01
C ILE A 172 0.50 -13.93 -8.11
N LEU A 173 0.71 -12.62 -8.22
CA LEU A 173 2.02 -12.00 -8.09
C LEU A 173 2.16 -11.38 -6.71
N LYS A 174 3.35 -11.51 -6.12
CA LYS A 174 3.69 -10.86 -4.85
C LYS A 174 5.10 -10.30 -4.90
N THR A 175 5.28 -9.07 -4.45
CA THR A 175 6.60 -8.50 -4.18
C THR A 175 6.60 -7.79 -2.83
N ASN A 176 7.73 -7.85 -2.12
CA ASN A 176 7.91 -7.17 -0.85
C ASN A 176 8.62 -5.84 -1.07
N TRP A 177 8.37 -4.88 -0.18
CA TRP A 177 9.05 -3.60 -0.17
C TRP A 177 9.21 -3.09 1.26
N ASP A 178 10.21 -2.24 1.43
CA ASP A 178 10.59 -1.61 2.69
C ASP A 178 10.23 -0.13 2.62
N VAL A 179 9.68 0.38 3.71
CA VAL A 179 9.44 1.83 3.87
C VAL A 179 10.75 2.60 3.84
N GLY A 180 11.80 2.01 4.41
CA GLY A 180 13.07 2.68 4.64
C GLY A 180 13.12 3.36 6.00
N TYR A 181 14.32 3.44 6.56
CA TYR A 181 14.57 4.08 7.85
C TYR A 181 15.96 4.68 7.85
N PHE A 182 16.01 6.02 7.73
CA PHE A 182 17.26 6.79 7.58
C PHE A 182 18.26 6.49 8.70
N HIS A 183 17.79 6.41 9.95
CA HIS A 183 18.65 6.16 11.11
C HIS A 183 19.35 4.79 11.08
N LYS A 184 18.78 3.79 10.39
CA LYS A 184 19.40 2.46 10.19
C LYS A 184 19.96 2.27 8.77
N GLY A 185 20.00 3.32 7.95
CA GLY A 185 20.54 3.28 6.59
C GLY A 185 19.70 2.44 5.60
N ILE A 186 18.45 2.13 5.95
CA ILE A 186 17.55 1.35 5.09
C ILE A 186 16.89 2.32 4.11
N LYS A 187 17.00 2.05 2.82
CA LYS A 187 16.36 2.87 1.77
C LYS A 187 14.97 2.32 1.46
N CYS A 188 14.04 3.21 1.12
CA CYS A 188 12.75 2.82 0.59
C CYS A 188 12.95 2.05 -0.72
N SER A 189 12.35 0.86 -0.84
CA SER A 189 12.43 0.01 -2.03
C SER A 189 11.12 0.00 -2.85
N TYR A 190 10.11 0.77 -2.44
CA TYR A 190 8.80 0.79 -3.06
C TYR A 190 8.81 1.32 -4.51
N LYS A 191 8.60 0.40 -5.46
CA LYS A 191 8.50 0.66 -6.92
C LYS A 191 7.33 -0.11 -7.53
N PRO A 192 6.07 0.25 -7.22
CA PRO A 192 4.87 -0.46 -7.67
C PRO A 192 4.73 -0.50 -9.20
N GLU A 193 5.31 0.45 -9.93
CA GLU A 193 5.24 0.54 -11.39
C GLU A 193 5.76 -0.71 -12.10
N LYS A 194 6.75 -1.38 -11.51
CA LYS A 194 7.36 -2.59 -12.04
C LYS A 194 6.32 -3.69 -12.28
N ILE A 195 5.32 -3.81 -11.40
CA ILE A 195 4.30 -4.86 -11.54
C ILE A 195 3.42 -4.65 -12.78
N LEU A 196 3.22 -3.40 -13.22
CA LEU A 196 2.45 -3.10 -14.43
C LEU A 196 3.17 -3.59 -15.69
N LEU A 197 4.50 -3.44 -15.72
CA LEU A 197 5.33 -3.96 -16.81
C LEU A 197 5.25 -5.48 -16.87
N VAL A 198 5.31 -6.15 -15.72
CA VAL A 198 5.16 -7.61 -15.64
C VAL A 198 3.77 -8.07 -16.08
N ILE A 199 2.71 -7.38 -15.69
CA ILE A 199 1.34 -7.69 -16.13
C ILE A 199 1.21 -7.52 -17.65
N LYS A 200 1.77 -6.45 -18.21
CA LYS A 200 1.77 -6.23 -19.68
C LYS A 200 2.50 -7.35 -20.42
N GLU A 201 3.61 -7.83 -19.87
CA GLU A 201 4.35 -8.95 -20.45
C GLU A 201 3.59 -10.28 -20.31
N LEU A 202 2.91 -10.50 -19.18
CA LEU A 202 2.00 -11.65 -19.01
C LEU A 202 0.84 -11.60 -20.01
N ASP A 203 0.24 -10.44 -20.27
CA ASP A 203 -0.83 -10.29 -21.27
C ASP A 203 -0.33 -10.68 -22.66
N ARG A 204 0.88 -10.26 -23.04
CA ARG A 204 1.54 -10.69 -24.28
C ARG A 204 1.72 -12.21 -24.32
N ILE A 205 2.23 -12.81 -23.26
CA ILE A 205 2.45 -14.26 -23.16
C ILE A 205 1.12 -15.04 -23.32
N TYR A 206 0.08 -14.64 -22.60
CA TYR A 206 -1.25 -15.27 -22.68
C TYR A 206 -1.85 -15.13 -24.09
N LYS A 207 -1.71 -13.95 -24.70
CA LYS A 207 -2.22 -13.67 -26.03
C LYS A 207 -1.50 -14.50 -27.10
N GLU A 208 -0.18 -14.62 -27.01
CA GLU A 208 0.60 -15.40 -27.97
C GLU A 208 0.33 -16.89 -27.90
N VAL A 209 0.22 -17.45 -26.69
CA VAL A 209 0.14 -18.91 -26.50
C VAL A 209 -1.30 -19.41 -26.56
N LEU A 210 -2.22 -18.70 -25.91
CA LEU A 210 -3.61 -19.15 -25.75
C LEU A 210 -4.60 -18.38 -26.62
N ASP A 211 -4.20 -17.27 -27.24
CA ASP A 211 -5.09 -16.28 -27.87
C ASP A 211 -6.09 -15.64 -26.88
N LEU A 212 -5.78 -15.69 -25.59
CA LEU A 212 -6.60 -15.12 -24.52
C LEU A 212 -5.99 -13.83 -24.00
N SER A 213 -6.86 -12.90 -23.60
CA SER A 213 -6.47 -11.70 -22.85
C SER A 213 -6.58 -11.95 -21.35
N ILE A 214 -5.86 -11.17 -20.56
CA ILE A 214 -5.97 -11.21 -19.09
C ILE A 214 -6.54 -9.91 -18.54
N TYR A 215 -7.02 -9.97 -17.30
CA TYR A 215 -7.19 -8.80 -16.45
C TYR A 215 -6.44 -9.00 -15.13
N ALA A 216 -6.14 -7.90 -14.46
CA ALA A 216 -5.44 -7.91 -13.18
C ALA A 216 -6.12 -6.99 -12.16
N VAL A 217 -6.13 -7.44 -10.91
CA VAL A 217 -6.53 -6.68 -9.73
C VAL A 217 -5.30 -6.46 -8.87
N LEU A 218 -5.06 -5.22 -8.43
CA LEU A 218 -3.86 -4.85 -7.67
C LEU A 218 -4.21 -4.19 -6.34
N THR A 219 -3.48 -4.57 -5.29
CA THR A 219 -3.53 -3.92 -3.98
C THR A 219 -2.15 -3.92 -3.31
N GLN A 220 -2.03 -3.22 -2.20
CA GLN A 220 -0.88 -3.27 -1.31
C GLN A 220 -1.33 -3.41 0.14
N GLY A 221 -0.46 -3.92 0.99
CA GLY A 221 -0.73 -3.98 2.42
C GLY A 221 0.46 -4.49 3.21
N SER A 222 0.27 -4.56 4.53
CA SER A 222 1.30 -5.04 5.45
C SER A 222 1.63 -6.51 5.23
N ASN A 223 2.92 -6.84 5.31
CA ASN A 223 3.39 -8.21 5.45
C ASN A 223 3.67 -8.50 6.94
N GLU A 224 3.23 -9.66 7.43
CA GLU A 224 3.44 -10.07 8.83
C GLU A 224 4.54 -11.12 8.96
N TYR A 225 5.06 -11.62 7.84
CA TYR A 225 6.20 -12.53 7.79
C TYR A 225 7.47 -11.72 7.52
N TYR A 226 7.89 -10.92 8.50
CA TYR A 226 9.05 -10.04 8.42
C TYR A 226 10.35 -10.83 8.32
N GLY A 227 11.28 -10.42 7.44
CA GLY A 227 12.58 -11.05 7.28
C GLY A 227 12.55 -12.45 6.68
N GLU A 228 11.38 -12.91 6.23
CA GLU A 228 11.19 -14.21 5.60
C GLU A 228 11.23 -14.07 4.06
N PRO A 229 11.63 -15.13 3.33
CA PRO A 229 11.55 -15.13 1.87
C PRO A 229 10.12 -14.89 1.37
N LEU A 230 9.99 -14.44 0.11
CA LEU A 230 8.69 -14.19 -0.53
C LEU A 230 7.75 -15.40 -0.47
N LEU A 231 8.31 -16.61 -0.60
CA LEU A 231 7.62 -17.88 -0.54
C LEU A 231 8.29 -18.82 0.47
N HIS A 232 7.47 -19.54 1.25
CA HIS A 232 7.90 -20.70 1.99
C HIS A 232 7.51 -21.97 1.23
N ILE A 233 8.50 -22.79 0.87
CA ILE A 233 8.29 -24.11 0.26
C ILE A 233 8.74 -25.16 1.27
N SER A 234 7.81 -26.02 1.68
CA SER A 234 8.11 -27.14 2.58
C SER A 234 9.12 -28.10 1.97
N LYS A 235 9.85 -28.86 2.82
CA LYS A 235 10.88 -29.82 2.36
C LYS A 235 10.35 -30.87 1.38
N ASN A 236 9.09 -31.27 1.53
CA ASN A 236 8.44 -32.27 0.67
C ASN A 236 7.79 -31.65 -0.57
N LEU A 237 7.95 -30.33 -0.78
CA LEU A 237 7.43 -29.57 -1.91
C LEU A 237 5.90 -29.63 -2.11
N ASN A 238 5.16 -30.07 -1.10
CA ASN A 238 3.71 -30.26 -1.14
C ASN A 238 2.93 -29.19 -0.37
N HIS A 239 3.63 -28.22 0.22
CA HIS A 239 3.09 -27.00 0.81
C HIS A 239 3.92 -25.81 0.33
N ILE A 240 3.23 -24.87 -0.30
CA ILE A 240 3.76 -23.58 -0.76
C ILE A 240 2.92 -22.50 -0.07
N CYS A 241 3.57 -21.67 0.73
CA CYS A 241 2.95 -20.58 1.47
C CYS A 241 3.51 -19.25 0.93
N LEU A 242 2.63 -18.31 0.62
CA LEU A 242 3.00 -17.00 0.09
C LEU A 242 3.47 -16.02 1.19
N ASN A 243 3.74 -16.51 2.40
CA ASN A 243 4.22 -15.73 3.56
C ASN A 243 3.52 -14.38 3.64
N SER A 244 2.20 -14.42 3.80
CA SER A 244 1.33 -13.25 3.85
C SER A 244 0.05 -13.60 4.62
N LEU A 245 -0.53 -12.61 5.31
CA LEU A 245 -1.85 -12.75 5.92
C LEU A 245 -2.97 -12.48 4.91
N GLY A 246 -4.17 -12.92 5.24
CA GLY A 246 -5.33 -12.90 4.33
C GLY A 246 -5.88 -11.51 3.98
N VAL A 247 -5.41 -10.42 4.60
CA VAL A 247 -6.03 -9.09 4.42
C VAL A 247 -5.86 -8.57 3.00
N PRO A 248 -4.63 -8.43 2.43
CA PRO A 248 -4.48 -8.00 1.04
C PRO A 248 -5.19 -8.94 0.06
N PHE A 249 -5.20 -10.25 0.33
CA PHE A 249 -5.95 -11.21 -0.47
C PHE A 249 -7.45 -10.97 -0.46
N ALA A 250 -8.01 -10.66 0.70
CA ALA A 250 -9.43 -10.43 0.81
C ALA A 250 -9.83 -9.11 0.13
N GLU A 251 -8.94 -8.11 0.11
CA GLU A 251 -9.12 -6.90 -0.68
C GLU A 251 -9.08 -7.16 -2.19
N LEU A 252 -8.14 -7.99 -2.68
CA LEU A 252 -8.11 -8.40 -4.09
C LEU A 252 -9.44 -9.01 -4.53
N LEU A 253 -9.96 -9.96 -3.73
CA LEU A 253 -11.23 -10.62 -4.03
C LEU A 253 -12.43 -9.66 -3.91
N ALA A 254 -12.39 -8.70 -2.99
CA ALA A 254 -13.44 -7.70 -2.86
C ALA A 254 -13.50 -6.77 -4.08
N ILE A 255 -12.35 -6.28 -4.56
CA ILE A 255 -12.25 -5.46 -5.77
C ILE A 255 -12.69 -6.27 -7.00
N GLU A 256 -12.21 -7.50 -7.14
CA GLU A 256 -12.58 -8.38 -8.25
C GLU A 256 -14.10 -8.61 -8.31
N SER A 257 -14.71 -8.91 -7.16
CA SER A 257 -16.15 -9.14 -7.04
C SER A 257 -16.96 -7.88 -7.36
N ALA A 258 -16.50 -6.71 -6.88
CA ALA A 258 -17.12 -5.43 -7.17
C ALA A 258 -17.04 -5.09 -8.67
N ALA A 259 -15.86 -5.27 -9.29
CA ALA A 259 -15.67 -5.05 -10.72
C ALA A 259 -16.56 -5.95 -11.57
N LYS A 260 -16.63 -7.26 -11.29
CA LYS A 260 -17.51 -8.20 -11.99
C LYS A 260 -18.99 -7.80 -11.86
N SER A 261 -19.40 -7.35 -10.68
CA SER A 261 -20.78 -6.90 -10.43
C SER A 261 -21.11 -5.60 -11.18
N ALA A 262 -20.16 -4.65 -11.21
CA ALA A 262 -20.28 -3.38 -11.91
C ALA A 262 -20.37 -3.58 -13.43
N ILE A 263 -19.55 -4.46 -14.00
CA ILE A 263 -19.59 -4.83 -15.43
C ILE A 263 -20.93 -5.46 -15.78
N LYS A 264 -21.41 -6.41 -14.97
CA LYS A 264 -22.72 -7.06 -15.20
C LYS A 264 -23.89 -6.08 -15.13
N SER A 265 -23.73 -4.99 -14.36
CA SER A 265 -24.74 -3.96 -14.16
C SER A 265 -24.57 -2.75 -15.08
N ASP A 266 -23.65 -2.83 -16.06
CA ASP A 266 -23.35 -1.77 -17.04
C ASP A 266 -22.91 -0.43 -16.41
N VAL A 267 -22.26 -0.49 -15.24
CA VAL A 267 -21.71 0.69 -14.55
C VAL A 267 -20.44 1.19 -15.25
N HIS A 268 -19.59 0.25 -15.69
CA HIS A 268 -18.41 0.54 -16.50
C HIS A 268 -18.08 -0.69 -17.38
N PRO A 269 -17.41 -0.51 -18.52
CA PRO A 269 -16.97 -1.64 -19.36
C PRO A 269 -15.92 -2.50 -18.65
N PRO A 270 -15.70 -3.75 -19.11
CA PRO A 270 -14.55 -4.53 -18.66
C PRO A 270 -13.24 -3.84 -19.07
N MET A 271 -12.30 -3.78 -18.13
CA MET A 271 -10.98 -3.19 -18.27
C MET A 271 -9.89 -4.20 -17.91
N GLN A 272 -8.66 -3.91 -18.32
CA GLN A 272 -7.50 -4.78 -18.09
C GLN A 272 -7.00 -4.68 -16.64
N LEU A 273 -7.06 -3.51 -16.01
CA LEU A 273 -6.56 -3.26 -14.67
C LEU A 273 -7.65 -2.73 -13.75
N TYR A 274 -7.63 -3.20 -12.51
CA TYR A 274 -8.42 -2.70 -11.38
C TYR A 274 -7.49 -2.51 -10.18
N LEU A 275 -7.29 -1.29 -9.72
CA LEU A 275 -6.27 -0.95 -8.73
C LEU A 275 -6.92 -0.36 -7.49
N ASP A 276 -6.57 -0.84 -6.30
CA ASP A 276 -6.93 -0.18 -5.05
C ASP A 276 -6.49 1.30 -5.08
N GLU A 277 -7.32 2.19 -4.53
CA GLU A 277 -7.08 3.63 -4.49
C GLU A 277 -5.72 4.03 -3.90
N GLN A 278 -5.29 3.40 -2.79
CA GLN A 278 -4.01 3.73 -2.17
C GLN A 278 -2.85 3.26 -3.06
N PHE A 279 -2.98 2.09 -3.70
CA PHE A 279 -2.02 1.63 -4.71
C PHE A 279 -1.98 2.54 -5.94
N TYR A 280 -3.15 3.02 -6.40
CA TYR A 280 -3.22 3.89 -7.56
C TYR A 280 -2.55 5.24 -7.32
N HIS A 281 -2.83 5.86 -6.17
CA HIS A 281 -2.28 7.18 -5.86
C HIS A 281 -0.78 7.17 -5.54
N SER A 282 -0.24 6.03 -5.11
CA SER A 282 1.18 5.85 -4.80
C SER A 282 2.07 5.68 -6.03
N MET A 283 1.47 5.46 -7.20
CA MET A 283 2.21 5.45 -8.47
C MET A 283 2.72 6.84 -8.86
N GLN A 284 3.91 6.84 -9.45
CA GLN A 284 4.62 8.04 -9.88
C GLN A 284 4.21 8.43 -11.31
N PHE A 285 3.07 9.09 -11.42
CA PHE A 285 2.59 9.61 -12.70
C PHE A 285 3.21 10.97 -13.05
N LYS A 286 3.29 11.25 -14.36
CA LYS A 286 3.62 12.56 -14.92
C LYS A 286 2.66 13.63 -14.37
N TYR A 287 3.18 14.84 -14.14
CA TYR A 287 2.41 15.94 -13.57
C TYR A 287 1.13 16.28 -14.37
N GLU A 288 1.23 16.30 -15.70
CA GLU A 288 0.10 16.50 -16.61
C GLU A 288 -0.97 15.39 -16.60
N PHE A 289 -0.66 14.22 -16.04
CA PHE A 289 -1.63 13.13 -15.92
C PHE A 289 -2.59 13.42 -14.76
N LYS A 290 -3.82 13.83 -15.13
CA LYS A 290 -4.91 14.09 -14.17
C LYS A 290 -5.41 12.82 -13.50
N LYS A 291 -4.63 12.25 -12.58
CA LYS A 291 -4.88 10.96 -11.93
C LYS A 291 -6.18 10.96 -11.09
N ASN A 292 -6.50 12.08 -10.44
CA ASN A 292 -7.69 12.19 -9.58
C ASN A 292 -9.01 12.25 -10.36
N ASP A 293 -8.96 12.54 -11.66
CA ASP A 293 -10.14 12.61 -12.54
C ASP A 293 -10.40 11.26 -13.24
N LYS A 294 -9.59 10.24 -12.98
CA LYS A 294 -9.70 8.95 -13.65
C LYS A 294 -10.87 8.13 -13.12
N ALA A 295 -11.38 7.28 -13.99
CA ALA A 295 -12.55 6.49 -13.72
C ALA A 295 -12.28 5.51 -12.57
N ASN A 296 -13.21 5.49 -11.61
CA ASN A 296 -13.16 4.67 -10.43
C ASN A 296 -14.56 4.20 -10.05
N ASN A 297 -14.64 3.25 -9.13
CA ASN A 297 -15.88 2.79 -8.55
C ASN A 297 -15.62 2.26 -7.13
N SER A 298 -16.64 2.24 -6.28
CA SER A 298 -16.52 1.81 -4.88
C SER A 298 -16.46 0.29 -4.73
N TYR A 299 -15.77 -0.19 -3.70
CA TYR A 299 -15.89 -1.57 -3.24
C TYR A 299 -16.01 -1.64 -1.71
N SER A 300 -16.54 -2.74 -1.19
CA SER A 300 -16.62 -2.96 0.27
C SER A 300 -15.33 -3.61 0.77
N ALA A 301 -14.43 -2.82 1.37
CA ALA A 301 -13.27 -3.36 2.05
C ALA A 301 -13.65 -4.06 3.35
N ILE A 302 -12.86 -5.07 3.72
CA ILE A 302 -13.06 -5.85 4.95
C ILE A 302 -12.52 -5.10 6.17
N MET A 303 -11.44 -4.31 6.01
CA MET A 303 -10.76 -3.64 7.13
C MET A 303 -10.61 -2.13 6.99
N LYS A 304 -11.03 -1.51 5.88
CA LYS A 304 -11.02 -0.05 5.73
C LYS A 304 -12.35 0.52 6.26
N SER A 305 -12.26 1.60 7.02
CA SER A 305 -13.41 2.25 7.68
C SER A 305 -14.14 3.25 6.78
N SER A 306 -13.48 3.76 5.74
CA SER A 306 -14.08 4.52 4.64
C SER A 306 -14.66 3.59 3.57
N GLU A 307 -15.48 4.11 2.64
CA GLU A 307 -15.82 3.42 1.40
C GLU A 307 -14.66 3.59 0.41
N PRO A 308 -13.75 2.59 0.27
CA PRO A 308 -12.63 2.73 -0.66
C PRO A 308 -13.11 2.60 -2.10
N SER A 309 -12.32 3.17 -3.00
CA SER A 309 -12.52 3.02 -4.43
C SER A 309 -11.45 2.14 -5.07
N TYR A 310 -11.79 1.55 -6.21
CA TYR A 310 -10.81 1.01 -7.16
C TYR A 310 -10.83 1.84 -8.43
N PHE A 311 -9.65 2.10 -8.99
CA PHE A 311 -9.48 2.72 -10.31
C PHE A 311 -9.40 1.64 -11.38
N TYR A 312 -9.89 1.93 -12.58
CA TYR A 312 -9.83 0.98 -13.69
C TYR A 312 -9.26 1.59 -14.97
N SER A 313 -8.36 0.85 -15.64
CA SER A 313 -7.60 1.34 -16.80
C SER A 313 -7.02 0.19 -17.64
N SER A 314 -6.27 0.52 -18.69
CA SER A 314 -5.35 -0.40 -19.36
C SER A 314 -3.90 -0.20 -18.90
N CYS A 315 -3.06 -1.22 -19.08
CA CYS A 315 -1.62 -1.14 -18.85
C CYS A 315 -1.00 -0.01 -19.66
N ASP A 316 -1.32 0.08 -20.96
CA ASP A 316 -0.75 1.09 -21.85
C ASP A 316 -0.98 2.51 -21.35
N VAL A 317 -2.23 2.83 -20.97
CA VAL A 317 -2.58 4.16 -20.46
C VAL A 317 -1.80 4.51 -19.20
N LEU A 318 -1.65 3.56 -18.27
CA LEU A 318 -0.91 3.84 -17.03
C LEU A 318 0.58 3.95 -17.30
N ILE A 319 1.17 2.99 -18.02
CA ILE A 319 2.62 2.93 -18.30
C ILE A 319 3.09 4.15 -19.08
N GLU A 320 2.36 4.58 -20.11
CA GLU A 320 2.71 5.78 -20.90
C GLU A 320 2.73 7.07 -20.06
N ASN A 321 2.07 7.07 -18.91
CA ASN A 321 1.95 8.21 -18.02
C ASN A 321 2.78 8.07 -16.74
N ILE A 322 3.61 7.03 -16.62
CA ILE A 322 4.63 6.94 -15.55
C ILE A 322 5.73 7.95 -15.82
N ASP A 323 6.21 8.60 -14.76
CA ASP A 323 7.36 9.49 -14.82
C ASP A 323 8.65 8.68 -14.70
N ASP A 324 9.28 8.38 -15.84
CA ASP A 324 10.54 7.63 -15.93
C ASP A 324 11.78 8.45 -15.58
N ARG A 325 11.61 9.70 -15.12
CA ARG A 325 12.73 10.46 -14.56
C ARG A 325 13.11 9.80 -13.25
N GLU A 326 14.12 8.92 -13.31
CA GLU A 326 14.90 8.56 -12.12
C GLU A 326 15.32 9.87 -11.48
N SER A 327 14.63 10.24 -10.39
CA SER A 327 14.86 11.38 -9.52
C SER A 327 16.18 12.12 -9.81
N GLU A 328 16.13 13.09 -10.74
CA GLU A 328 16.92 14.30 -10.55
C GLU A 328 16.40 14.85 -9.23
N HIS A 329 17.11 14.61 -8.13
CA HIS A 329 17.20 15.37 -6.86
C HIS A 329 17.66 14.48 -5.70
#